data_AF-A0A7X5VKM4-F1
#
_entry.id   AF-A0A7X5VKM4-F1
#
_cell.length_a   1.000
_cell.length_b   1.000
_cell.length_c   1.000
_cell.angle_alpha   90.00
_cell.angle_beta   90.00
_cell.angle_gamma   90.00
#
_symmetry.space_group_name_H-M   'P 1'
#
loop_
_entity.id
_entity.type
_entity.pdbx_description
1 polymer ?
#
loop_
_entity_poly.entity_id
_entity_poly.type
_entity_poly.pdbx_seq_one_letter_code
_entity_poly.pdbx_strand_id
1 'polypeptide(L)' 'MFIKLSYRIRTQYDPGAGRIWWTLDPTHDNDLDVLEGHWELYELSDSQTLGRFKTRVVLG' A
#
# COMPACT_ATOMS: atom_id res chain seq x y z
N MET A 1 20.17 13.63 5.78
CA MET A 1 20.04 13.79 4.31
C MET A 1 18.60 13.49 3.96
N PHE A 2 17.87 14.44 3.38
CA PHE A 2 16.48 14.23 2.93
C PHE A 2 16.50 14.05 1.42
N ILE A 3 16.04 12.89 0.94
CA ILE A 3 15.88 12.59 -0.48
C ILE A 3 14.47 13.01 -0.87
N LYS A 4 14.34 13.83 -1.91
CA LYS A 4 13.05 14.13 -2.52
C LYS A 4 12.75 13.01 -3.52
N LEU A 5 11.62 12.35 -3.35
CA LEU A 5 11.16 11.27 -4.22
C LEU A 5 9.81 11.66 -4.85
N SER A 6 9.71 11.54 -6.16
CA SER A 6 8.49 11.66 -6.96
C SER A 6 7.98 10.27 -7.30
N TYR A 7 6.76 9.95 -6.91
CA TYR A 7 6.11 8.69 -7.27
C TYR A 7 4.60 8.85 -7.21
N ARG A 8 3.88 7.93 -7.87
CA ARG A 8 2.43 7.82 -7.83
C ARG A 8 2.04 6.39 -7.54
N ILE A 9 1.05 6.21 -6.68
CA ILE A 9 0.45 4.91 -6.41
C ILE A 9 -0.93 4.80 -7.01
N ARG A 10 -1.33 3.57 -7.32
CA ARG A 10 -2.72 3.17 -7.54
C ARG A 10 -3.18 2.37 -6.34
N THR A 11 -4.31 2.75 -5.77
CA THR A 11 -4.91 2.07 -4.62
C THR A 11 -6.13 1.30 -5.07
N GLN A 12 -6.30 0.10 -4.54
CA GLN A 12 -7.44 -0.77 -4.77
C GLN A 12 -8.01 -1.20 -3.41
N TYR A 13 -9.31 -1.44 -3.38
CA TYR A 13 -10.03 -1.80 -2.16
C TYR A 13 -11.06 -2.89 -2.47
N ASP A 14 -11.03 -3.95 -1.66
CA ASP A 14 -12.02 -5.00 -1.63
C ASP A 14 -12.62 -5.04 -0.21
N PRO A 15 -13.79 -4.41 0.01
CA PRO A 15 -14.46 -4.42 1.30
C PRO A 15 -14.93 -5.82 1.71
N GLY A 16 -15.30 -6.68 0.76
CA GLY A 16 -15.79 -8.02 1.05
C GLY A 16 -14.70 -8.93 1.59
N ALA A 17 -13.47 -8.75 1.12
CA ALA A 17 -12.29 -9.45 1.62
C ALA A 17 -11.51 -8.69 2.71
N GLY A 18 -11.99 -7.51 3.13
CA GLY A 18 -11.28 -6.68 4.11
C GLY A 18 -9.87 -6.27 3.67
N ARG A 19 -9.65 -6.03 2.37
CA ARG A 19 -8.30 -5.81 1.82
C ARG A 19 -8.18 -4.45 1.13
N ILE A 20 -7.16 -3.69 1.48
CA ILE A 20 -6.74 -2.47 0.76
C ILE A 20 -5.32 -2.71 0.28
N TRP A 21 -5.00 -2.42 -0.98
CA TRP A 21 -3.64 -2.57 -1.47
C TRP A 21 -3.26 -1.47 -2.43
N TRP A 22 -1.95 -1.26 -2.57
CA TRP A 22 -1.39 -0.25 -3.45
C TRP A 22 -0.16 -0.80 -4.17
N THR A 23 0.04 -0.29 -5.38
CA THR A 23 1.25 -0.51 -6.18
C THR A 23 1.64 0.80 -6.86
N LEU A 24 2.85 0.89 -7.41
CA LEU A 24 3.22 2.00 -8.29
C LEU A 24 2.25 2.11 -9.49
N ASP A 25 2.01 3.35 -9.90
CA ASP A 25 1.37 3.65 -11.17
C ASP A 25 2.41 3.54 -12.29
N PRO A 26 2.32 2.53 -13.18
CA PRO A 26 3.32 2.34 -14.24
C PRO A 26 3.28 3.42 -15.33
N THR A 27 2.27 4.30 -15.32
CA THR A 27 2.14 5.41 -16.27
C THR A 27 2.72 6.73 -15.74
N HIS A 28 3.24 6.72 -14.52
CA HIS A 28 3.95 7.85 -13.94
C HIS A 28 5.47 7.63 -13.98
N ASP A 29 6.22 8.72 -14.07
CA ASP A 29 7.67 8.71 -13.91
C ASP A 29 7.98 8.63 -12.41
N ASN A 30 8.34 7.44 -11.94
CA ASN A 30 8.54 7.15 -10.52
C ASN A 30 10.04 7.03 -10.22
N ASP A 31 10.49 7.68 -9.16
CA ASP A 31 11.84 7.52 -8.60
C ASP A 31 12.03 6.18 -7.87
N LEU A 32 10.96 5.41 -7.70
CA LEU A 32 10.94 4.13 -7.00
C LEU A 32 10.86 2.98 -8.02
N ASP A 33 11.70 1.98 -7.85
CA ASP A 33 11.62 0.72 -8.60
C ASP A 33 10.45 -0.14 -8.12
N VAL A 34 10.23 -0.16 -6.80
CA VAL A 34 9.15 -0.92 -6.18
C VAL A 34 8.51 -0.09 -5.08
N LEU A 35 7.19 0.02 -5.15
CA LEU A 35 6.34 0.37 -4.01
C LEU A 35 5.08 -0.46 -4.11
N GLU A 36 4.93 -1.39 -3.18
CA GLU A 36 3.77 -2.26 -3.06
C GLU A 36 3.44 -2.49 -1.60
N GLY A 37 2.17 -2.63 -1.27
CA GLY A 37 1.75 -2.90 0.09
C GLY A 37 0.27 -3.16 0.20
N HIS A 38 -0.13 -3.59 1.38
CA HIS A 38 -1.53 -3.84 1.67
C HIS A 38 -1.83 -3.75 3.16
N TRP A 39 -3.12 -3.52 3.42
CA TRP A 39 -3.81 -3.86 4.64
C TRP A 39 -4.67 -5.10 4.40
N GLU A 40 -4.59 -6.04 5.34
CA GLU A 40 -5.61 -7.05 5.55
C GLU A 40 -6.30 -6.75 6.88
N LEU A 41 -7.63 -6.67 6.86
CA LEU A 41 -8.46 -6.31 7.98
C LEU A 41 -9.27 -7.53 8.42
N TYR A 42 -9.10 -7.90 9.68
CA TYR A 42 -9.78 -9.03 10.29
C TYR A 42 -10.66 -8.53 11.43
N GLU A 43 -11.89 -9.01 11.51
CA GLU A 43 -12.75 -8.74 12.65
C GLU A 43 -12.16 -9.42 13.90
N LEU A 44 -12.07 -8.67 15.01
CA LEU A 44 -11.71 -9.22 16.33
C LEU A 44 -12.90 -9.26 17.27
N SER A 45 -13.77 -8.25 17.19
CA SER A 45 -15.04 -8.13 17.92
C SER A 45 -15.90 -7.07 17.25
N ASP A 46 -17.15 -6.90 17.72
CA ASP A 46 -18.13 -5.92 17.23
C ASP A 46 -17.62 -4.46 17.18
N SER A 47 -16.53 -4.14 17.89
CA SER A 47 -15.93 -2.80 17.93
C SER A 47 -14.42 -2.78 17.62
N GLN A 48 -13.85 -3.91 17.22
CA GLN A 48 -12.40 -4.04 17.03
C GLN A 48 -12.04 -4.76 15.74
N THR A 49 -11.02 -4.23 15.07
CA THR A 49 -10.45 -4.82 13.85
C THR A 49 -8.94 -4.99 14.04
N LEU A 50 -8.43 -6.18 13.71
CA LEU A 50 -7.00 -6.42 13.57
C LEU A 50 -6.58 -6.03 12.16
N GLY A 51 -5.70 -5.04 12.06
CA GLY A 51 -5.04 -4.71 10.80
C GLY A 51 -3.68 -5.38 10.69
N ARG A 52 -3.43 -6.09 9.59
CA ARG A 52 -2.09 -6.52 9.19
C ARG A 52 -1.57 -5.63 8.07
N PHE A 53 -0.52 -4.87 8.36
CA PHE A 53 0.14 -4.00 7.39
C PHE A 53 1.40 -4.64 6.83
N LYS A 54 1.56 -4.55 5.51
CA LYS A 54 2.82 -4.83 4.84
C LYS A 54 3.11 -3.73 3.82
N THR A 55 4.35 -3.29 3.78
CA THR A 55 4.85 -2.42 2.72
C THR A 55 6.23 -2.89 2.30
N ARG A 56 6.54 -2.73 1.02
CA ARG A 56 7.85 -2.95 0.44
C ARG A 56 8.19 -1.75 -0.42
N VAL A 57 9.40 -1.23 -0.23
CA VAL A 57 9.94 -0.10 -0.96
C VAL A 57 11.33 -0.45 -1.44
N VAL A 58 11.62 -0.18 -2.71
CA VAL A 58 12.96 -0.28 -3.31
C VAL A 58 13.23 1.01 -4.06
N LEU A 59 14.36 1.64 -3.73
CA LEU A 59 14.89 2.80 -4.45
C LEU A 59 15.66 2.32 -5.68
N GLY A 60 15.51 3.02 -6.80
CA GLY A 60 16.33 2.84 -8.01
C GLY A 60 17.63 3.62 -7.97
#